data_AF-A0A8K0G5Q1-F1
#
_entry.id   AF-A0A8K0G5Q1-F1
#
_cell.length_a   1.000
_cell.length_b   1.000
_cell.length_c   1.000
_cell.angle_alpha   90.00
_cell.angle_beta   90.00
_cell.angle_gamma   90.00
#
_symmetry.space_group_name_H-M   'P 1'
#
loop_
_entity.id
_entity.type
_entity.pdbx_description
1 polymer ?
#
loop_
_entity_poly.entity_id
_entity_poly.type
_entity_poly.pdbx_seq_one_letter_code
_entity_poly.pdbx_strand_id
1 'polypeptide(L)'
;YPLPIIVRAGSSTQGSGGVVVPVSGIEIHPDYNSSSINNDIAVLTLTFNLTEGPTIGPISLPNVNEEVSTGTPVVVSGWGTLTEGGYTSTQLQAVTVYIVDWNECNTVYEGSLTDRMICAGVPEGGKDSCQGDSGGPLVASGKLVGIVSWGNGCARSGYPGVYTDVAAPAIRLHSEVPQLDGRIVGGEAIDIEEIPYQVSVLHLGSHICGGSIISPKYVVTAGHCTFGFLALFMSVRAGSSIKGSGGEVVRVQRLKRHRRFNFLNIDYDIAILILKHDLALGAPIPLPTDNQVIPPDTPARVSGWGRLKEGGSSVKQLQAVTVNIVNQDKCRDAYGKRKITDRMLCAGVPEGGKDACQYAKNISKRPKYAKLASNIMLKCHTAARMLTSLLPAIACTDYLRKLVSVSASMLVSAA
;
A
#
# COMPACT_ATOMS: atom_id res chain seq x y z
N TYR A 1 -1.59 2.15 -19.68
CA TYR A 1 -1.60 1.58 -18.32
C TYR A 1 -0.70 0.38 -18.36
N PRO A 2 0.41 0.31 -17.59
CA PRO A 2 1.16 -0.94 -17.49
C PRO A 2 0.20 -2.03 -17.01
N LEU A 3 0.31 -3.21 -17.61
CA LEU A 3 -0.47 -4.38 -17.20
C LEU A 3 -0.23 -4.66 -15.71
N PRO A 4 -1.23 -5.16 -14.97
CA PRO A 4 -1.02 -5.56 -13.59
C PRO A 4 0.07 -6.64 -13.51
N ILE A 5 0.98 -6.53 -12.53
CA ILE A 5 1.96 -7.58 -12.25
C ILE A 5 1.19 -8.84 -11.84
N ILE A 6 1.60 -9.98 -12.41
CA ILE A 6 1.06 -11.29 -12.09
C ILE A 6 2.19 -12.20 -11.62
N VAL A 7 1.89 -13.07 -10.68
CA VAL A 7 2.79 -14.12 -10.19
C VAL A 7 2.28 -15.46 -10.70
N ARG A 8 3.14 -16.26 -11.32
CA ARG A 8 2.88 -17.67 -11.64
C ARG A 8 3.63 -18.54 -10.65
N ALA A 9 2.91 -19.42 -9.94
CA ALA A 9 3.49 -20.35 -8.98
C ALA A 9 3.22 -21.81 -9.39
N GLY A 10 4.15 -22.73 -9.10
CA GLY A 10 3.95 -24.16 -9.31
C GLY A 10 4.10 -24.64 -10.74
N SER A 11 4.98 -24.01 -11.52
CA SER A 11 5.31 -24.44 -12.88
C SER A 11 6.82 -24.44 -13.09
N SER A 12 7.30 -25.37 -13.92
CA SER A 12 8.67 -25.34 -14.45
C SER A 12 8.74 -24.61 -15.80
N THR A 13 7.61 -24.26 -16.41
CA THR A 13 7.54 -23.58 -17.70
C THR A 13 7.15 -22.11 -17.52
N GLN A 14 7.98 -21.18 -18.00
CA GLN A 14 7.85 -19.73 -17.79
C GLN A 14 6.44 -19.21 -18.16
N GLY A 15 5.89 -19.67 -19.29
CA GLY A 15 4.66 -19.14 -19.88
C GLY A 15 3.39 -19.95 -19.62
N SER A 16 3.46 -21.14 -19.02
CA SER A 16 2.32 -22.07 -18.91
C SER A 16 2.36 -22.88 -17.61
N GLY A 17 1.28 -23.59 -17.28
CA GLY A 17 1.18 -24.41 -16.06
C GLY A 17 1.07 -23.60 -14.76
N GLY A 18 0.90 -24.29 -13.64
CA GLY A 18 0.78 -23.67 -12.32
C GLY A 18 -0.45 -22.78 -12.15
N VAL A 19 -0.43 -21.95 -11.11
CA VAL A 19 -1.49 -20.98 -10.76
C VAL A 19 -0.99 -19.58 -11.04
N VAL A 20 -1.81 -18.77 -11.71
CA VAL A 20 -1.53 -17.34 -11.97
C VAL A 20 -2.36 -16.49 -11.02
N VAL A 21 -1.69 -15.63 -10.26
CA VAL A 21 -2.30 -14.77 -9.26
C VAL A 21 -1.90 -13.32 -9.52
N PRO A 22 -2.86 -12.39 -9.67
CA PRO A 22 -2.55 -10.98 -9.74
C PRO A 22 -1.94 -10.47 -8.41
N VAL A 23 -1.07 -9.47 -8.53
CA VAL A 23 -0.53 -8.74 -7.39
C VAL A 23 -1.51 -7.64 -6.99
N SER A 24 -1.88 -7.61 -5.71
CA SER A 24 -2.76 -6.60 -5.09
C SER A 24 -1.98 -5.46 -4.40
N GLY A 25 -0.71 -5.70 -4.04
CA GLY A 25 0.14 -4.69 -3.40
C GLY A 25 1.62 -4.91 -3.70
N ILE A 26 2.38 -3.82 -3.76
CA ILE A 26 3.83 -3.82 -3.97
C ILE A 26 4.42 -2.88 -2.93
N GLU A 27 5.23 -3.42 -2.04
CA GLU A 27 5.96 -2.67 -1.01
C GLU A 27 7.45 -2.70 -1.35
N ILE A 28 7.93 -1.66 -2.02
CA ILE A 28 9.36 -1.46 -2.29
C ILE A 28 10.01 -0.93 -1.00
N HIS A 29 11.25 -1.35 -0.74
CA HIS A 29 11.99 -0.80 0.39
C HIS A 29 12.01 0.74 0.35
N PRO A 30 11.69 1.43 1.46
CA PRO A 30 11.56 2.90 1.52
C PRO A 30 12.84 3.65 1.13
N ASP A 31 13.97 3.07 1.52
CA ASP A 31 15.30 3.61 1.32
C ASP A 31 15.97 2.99 0.08
N TYR A 32 15.19 2.38 -0.81
CA TYR A 32 15.70 1.92 -2.09
C TYR A 32 16.30 3.08 -2.86
N ASN A 33 17.54 2.90 -3.32
CA ASN A 33 18.26 3.91 -4.09
C ASN A 33 18.63 3.32 -5.44
N SER A 34 18.04 3.84 -6.51
CA SER A 34 18.27 3.35 -7.88
C SER A 34 19.66 3.70 -8.45
N SER A 35 20.38 4.66 -7.84
CA SER A 35 21.74 5.03 -8.28
C SER A 35 22.79 4.09 -7.71
N SER A 36 22.64 3.68 -6.44
CA SER A 36 23.56 2.75 -5.78
C SER A 36 23.04 1.30 -5.73
N ILE A 37 21.81 1.06 -6.20
CA ILE A 37 21.06 -0.20 -6.07
C ILE A 37 21.01 -0.69 -4.61
N ASN A 38 21.06 0.25 -3.65
CA ASN A 38 21.02 -0.10 -2.24
C ASN A 38 19.57 -0.37 -1.80
N ASN A 39 19.38 -1.34 -0.90
CA ASN A 39 18.08 -1.81 -0.45
C ASN A 39 17.15 -2.30 -1.57
N ASP A 40 17.71 -3.04 -2.53
CA ASP A 40 16.97 -3.55 -3.70
C ASP A 40 16.09 -4.75 -3.34
N ILE A 41 14.96 -4.48 -2.71
CA ILE A 41 13.96 -5.48 -2.30
C ILE A 41 12.55 -4.90 -2.40
N ALA A 42 11.60 -5.76 -2.75
CA ALA A 42 10.18 -5.47 -2.65
C ALA A 42 9.40 -6.70 -2.18
N VAL A 43 8.28 -6.46 -1.47
CA VAL A 43 7.30 -7.49 -1.11
C VAL A 43 6.08 -7.34 -2.02
N LEU A 44 5.64 -8.46 -2.60
CA LEU A 44 4.43 -8.52 -3.41
C LEU A 44 3.30 -9.16 -2.59
N THR A 45 2.20 -8.43 -2.41
CA THR A 45 0.97 -8.97 -1.82
C THR A 45 0.10 -9.52 -2.94
N LEU A 46 -0.29 -10.79 -2.83
CA LEU A 46 -1.15 -11.46 -3.81
C LEU A 46 -2.62 -11.12 -3.59
N THR A 47 -3.44 -11.17 -4.65
CA THR A 47 -4.90 -10.96 -4.52
C THR A 47 -5.60 -12.07 -3.74
N PHE A 48 -5.05 -13.28 -3.75
CA PHE A 48 -5.51 -14.41 -2.94
C PHE A 48 -4.33 -15.30 -2.55
N ASN A 49 -4.45 -16.00 -1.44
CA ASN A 49 -3.41 -16.90 -0.95
C ASN A 49 -3.20 -18.07 -1.92
N LEU A 50 -1.95 -18.47 -2.10
CA LEU A 50 -1.60 -19.70 -2.80
C LEU A 50 -1.86 -20.90 -1.90
N THR A 51 -2.36 -21.99 -2.48
CA THR A 51 -2.50 -23.27 -1.78
C THR A 51 -1.16 -24.00 -1.81
N GLU A 52 -0.62 -24.34 -0.64
CA GLU A 52 0.60 -25.13 -0.53
C GLU A 52 0.39 -26.55 -1.07
N GLY A 53 1.45 -27.11 -1.65
CA GLY A 53 1.44 -28.43 -2.25
C GLY A 53 2.82 -28.84 -2.78
N PRO A 54 2.92 -29.96 -3.51
CA PRO A 54 4.21 -30.48 -3.96
C PRO A 54 4.96 -29.56 -4.93
N THR A 55 4.27 -28.59 -5.56
CA THR A 55 4.85 -27.65 -6.52
C THR A 55 4.88 -26.20 -6.01
N ILE A 56 4.23 -25.90 -4.89
CA ILE A 56 4.12 -24.55 -4.33
C ILE A 56 4.35 -24.64 -2.82
N GLY A 57 5.39 -23.99 -2.32
CA GLY A 57 5.67 -23.94 -0.89
C GLY A 57 6.44 -22.68 -0.51
N PRO A 58 6.33 -22.26 0.76
CA PRO A 58 7.13 -21.16 1.28
C PRO A 58 8.59 -21.58 1.46
N ILE A 59 9.49 -20.59 1.42
CA ILE A 59 10.89 -20.77 1.80
C ILE A 59 11.14 -20.07 3.14
N SER A 60 11.99 -20.65 3.99
CA SER A 60 12.33 -20.04 5.27
C SER A 60 13.17 -18.79 5.06
N LEU A 61 13.04 -17.86 6.00
CA LEU A 61 13.78 -16.63 6.03
C LEU A 61 14.96 -16.78 7.02
N PRO A 62 16.17 -16.27 6.72
CA PRO A 62 17.27 -16.26 7.68
C PRO A 62 16.95 -15.36 8.87
N ASN A 63 17.57 -15.65 10.03
CA ASN A 63 17.52 -14.72 11.16
C ASN A 63 18.21 -13.40 10.77
N VAL A 64 17.83 -12.32 11.45
CA VAL A 64 18.53 -11.03 11.28
C VAL A 64 19.99 -11.20 11.70
N ASN A 65 20.92 -10.71 10.89
CA ASN A 65 22.37 -10.90 11.03
C ASN A 65 22.84 -12.37 10.95
N GLU A 66 22.03 -13.28 10.40
CA GLU A 66 22.51 -14.63 10.13
C GLU A 66 23.51 -14.58 8.98
N GLU A 67 24.78 -14.84 9.29
CA GLU A 67 25.84 -14.90 8.30
C GLU A 67 25.86 -16.23 7.56
N VAL A 68 26.14 -16.16 6.25
CA VAL A 68 26.43 -17.33 5.43
C VAL A 68 27.92 -17.31 5.12
N SER A 69 28.66 -18.31 5.58
CA SER A 69 30.11 -18.35 5.45
C SER A 69 30.58 -18.32 4.00
N THR A 70 31.71 -17.66 3.73
CA THR A 70 32.40 -17.70 2.43
C THR A 70 32.66 -19.15 2.00
N GLY A 71 32.51 -19.42 0.71
CA GLY A 71 32.62 -20.76 0.14
C GLY A 71 31.39 -21.65 0.35
N THR A 72 30.36 -21.19 1.05
CA THR A 72 29.09 -21.95 1.15
C THR A 72 28.46 -22.11 -0.23
N PRO A 73 28.11 -23.34 -0.65
CA PRO A 73 27.36 -23.55 -1.88
C PRO A 73 25.93 -23.02 -1.73
N VAL A 74 25.50 -22.23 -2.70
CA VAL A 74 24.17 -21.62 -2.76
C VAL A 74 23.57 -21.83 -4.13
N VAL A 75 22.24 -21.95 -4.18
CA VAL A 75 21.51 -22.23 -5.41
C VAL A 75 20.75 -20.98 -5.84
N VAL A 76 20.96 -20.58 -7.09
CA VAL A 76 20.11 -19.61 -7.79
C VAL A 76 19.21 -20.37 -8.74
N SER A 77 17.96 -19.95 -8.87
CA SER A 77 17.03 -20.51 -9.87
C SER A 77 16.19 -19.45 -10.54
N GLY A 78 15.80 -19.72 -11.80
CA GLY A 78 15.00 -18.81 -12.59
C GLY A 78 14.88 -19.18 -14.07
N TRP A 79 14.36 -18.26 -14.86
CA TRP A 79 14.08 -18.41 -16.30
C TRP A 79 14.82 -17.37 -17.14
N GLY A 80 15.85 -16.76 -16.58
CA GLY A 80 16.69 -15.77 -17.24
C GLY A 80 17.43 -16.35 -18.44
N THR A 81 18.23 -15.49 -19.06
CA THR A 81 19.04 -15.86 -20.22
C THR A 81 20.14 -16.84 -19.82
N LEU A 82 20.41 -17.85 -20.66
CA LEU A 82 21.48 -18.83 -20.40
C LEU A 82 22.87 -18.29 -20.73
N THR A 83 22.93 -17.18 -21.46
CA THR A 83 24.14 -16.44 -21.84
C THR A 83 23.85 -14.95 -21.77
N GLU A 84 24.90 -14.14 -21.56
CA GLU A 84 24.77 -12.68 -21.52
C GLU A 84 24.22 -12.14 -22.85
N GLY A 85 23.13 -11.36 -22.78
CA GLY A 85 22.45 -10.83 -23.97
C GLY A 85 21.69 -11.88 -24.80
N GLY A 86 21.55 -13.11 -24.29
CA GLY A 86 20.82 -14.19 -24.95
C GLY A 86 19.30 -14.11 -24.80
N TYR A 87 18.63 -15.23 -25.04
CA TYR A 87 17.18 -15.38 -24.85
C TYR A 87 16.87 -16.07 -23.51
N THR A 88 15.79 -15.64 -22.88
CA THR A 88 15.29 -16.25 -21.64
C THR A 88 14.90 -17.72 -21.87
N SER A 89 15.13 -18.57 -20.89
CA SER A 89 14.73 -19.97 -20.95
C SER A 89 13.24 -20.13 -20.69
N THR A 90 12.55 -20.95 -21.51
CA THR A 90 11.16 -21.33 -21.21
C THR A 90 11.09 -22.36 -20.09
N GLN A 91 12.19 -23.04 -19.78
CA GLN A 91 12.30 -24.10 -18.79
C GLN A 91 13.07 -23.59 -17.56
N LEU A 92 12.57 -23.83 -16.35
CA LEU A 92 13.21 -23.43 -15.10
C LEU A 92 14.62 -24.00 -15.02
N GLN A 93 15.58 -23.14 -14.71
CA GLN A 93 16.98 -23.47 -14.53
C GLN A 93 17.39 -23.26 -13.09
N ALA A 94 18.49 -23.91 -12.72
CA ALA A 94 19.17 -23.65 -11.47
C ALA A 94 20.68 -23.83 -11.65
N VAL A 95 21.45 -23.06 -10.88
CA VAL A 95 22.91 -23.17 -10.85
C VAL A 95 23.40 -23.06 -9.41
N THR A 96 24.43 -23.83 -9.09
CA THR A 96 25.15 -23.70 -7.82
C THR A 96 26.33 -22.77 -8.01
N VAL A 97 26.39 -21.73 -7.18
CA VAL A 97 27.50 -20.79 -7.03
C VAL A 97 27.94 -20.77 -5.55
N TYR A 98 28.98 -20.02 -5.22
CA TYR A 98 29.55 -20.00 -3.86
C TYR A 98 29.53 -18.60 -3.30
N ILE A 99 29.25 -18.46 -1.99
CA ILE A 99 29.38 -17.17 -1.31
C ILE A 99 30.82 -16.67 -1.43
N VAL A 100 30.96 -15.42 -1.88
CA VAL A 100 32.24 -14.72 -2.00
C VAL A 100 32.41 -13.81 -0.78
N ASP A 101 33.65 -13.66 -0.29
CA ASP A 101 33.94 -12.73 0.79
C ASP A 101 33.53 -11.31 0.38
N TRP A 102 32.90 -10.58 1.32
CA TRP A 102 32.36 -9.27 1.02
C TRP A 102 33.45 -8.26 0.66
N ASN A 103 34.61 -8.30 1.31
CA ASN A 103 35.70 -7.36 1.01
C ASN A 103 36.35 -7.66 -0.34
N GLU A 104 36.52 -8.94 -0.67
CA GLU A 104 36.98 -9.36 -2.00
C GLU A 104 36.02 -8.88 -3.09
N CYS A 105 34.72 -9.12 -2.90
CA CYS A 105 33.70 -8.67 -3.84
C CYS A 105 33.67 -7.14 -3.95
N ASN A 106 33.73 -6.42 -2.84
CA ASN A 106 33.71 -4.97 -2.84
C ASN A 106 34.97 -4.36 -3.48
N THR A 107 36.10 -5.06 -3.43
CA THR A 107 37.33 -4.67 -4.13
C THR A 107 37.16 -4.73 -5.64
N VAL A 108 36.56 -5.82 -6.15
CA VAL A 108 36.24 -5.99 -7.58
C VAL A 108 35.29 -4.90 -8.07
N TYR A 109 34.34 -4.49 -7.22
CA TYR A 109 33.36 -3.46 -7.51
C TYR A 109 33.74 -2.05 -7.05
N GLU A 110 35.04 -1.81 -6.80
CA GLU A 110 35.62 -0.50 -6.51
C GLU A 110 34.92 0.26 -5.36
N GLY A 111 34.47 -0.46 -4.32
CA GLY A 111 33.83 0.15 -3.15
C GLY A 111 32.32 0.39 -3.30
N SER A 112 31.69 -0.10 -4.36
CA SER A 112 30.27 0.14 -4.65
C SER A 112 29.29 -0.66 -3.78
N LEU A 113 29.75 -1.69 -3.06
CA LEU A 113 28.86 -2.51 -2.23
C LEU A 113 28.50 -1.82 -0.92
N THR A 114 27.33 -2.19 -0.41
CA THR A 114 26.89 -1.86 0.94
C THR A 114 26.83 -3.12 1.81
N ASP A 115 26.74 -2.93 3.12
CA ASP A 115 26.42 -3.95 4.15
C ASP A 115 25.00 -4.55 4.02
N ARG A 116 24.27 -4.24 2.95
CA ARG A 116 22.96 -4.83 2.61
C ARG A 116 23.04 -5.75 1.39
N MET A 117 24.25 -6.02 0.92
CA MET A 117 24.52 -6.81 -0.26
C MET A 117 25.39 -8.02 0.10
N ILE A 118 25.12 -9.14 -0.54
CA ILE A 118 25.91 -10.37 -0.46
C ILE A 118 26.32 -10.79 -1.87
N CYS A 119 27.52 -11.36 -2.02
CA CYS A 119 28.01 -11.80 -3.32
C CYS A 119 28.06 -13.32 -3.41
N ALA A 120 27.76 -13.83 -4.60
CA ALA A 120 27.95 -15.23 -4.90
C ALA A 120 28.39 -15.43 -6.35
N GLY A 121 29.31 -16.35 -6.57
CA GLY A 121 29.85 -16.60 -7.90
C GLY A 121 30.81 -17.79 -7.93
N VAL A 122 31.47 -17.97 -9.06
CA VAL A 122 32.58 -18.90 -9.25
C VAL A 122 33.77 -18.08 -9.74
N PRO A 123 34.99 -18.23 -9.16
CA PRO A 123 36.14 -17.39 -9.53
C PRO A 123 36.45 -17.39 -11.03
N GLU A 124 36.36 -18.55 -11.68
CA GLU A 124 36.58 -18.74 -13.11
C GLU A 124 35.41 -18.22 -13.98
N GLY A 125 34.31 -17.80 -13.37
CA GLY A 125 33.07 -17.43 -14.05
C GLY A 125 32.28 -18.65 -14.55
N GLY A 126 31.52 -18.45 -15.63
CA GLY A 126 30.75 -19.50 -16.31
C GLY A 126 29.45 -19.95 -15.61
N LYS A 127 29.23 -19.54 -14.35
CA LYS A 127 28.00 -19.81 -13.58
C LYS A 127 27.55 -18.56 -12.82
N ASP A 128 26.34 -18.11 -13.09
CA ASP A 128 25.67 -17.01 -12.38
C ASP A 128 24.18 -16.95 -12.77
N SER A 129 23.42 -16.12 -12.07
CA SER A 129 22.15 -15.56 -12.55
C SER A 129 22.36 -14.69 -13.79
N CYS A 130 21.31 -14.44 -14.58
CA CYS A 130 21.43 -13.53 -15.72
C CYS A 130 20.15 -12.73 -16.01
N GLN A 131 20.07 -12.07 -17.16
CA GLN A 131 18.97 -11.18 -17.49
C GLN A 131 17.63 -11.92 -17.44
N GLY A 132 16.70 -11.41 -16.64
CA GLY A 132 15.39 -12.03 -16.39
C GLY A 132 15.30 -12.86 -15.11
N ASP A 133 16.42 -13.10 -14.41
CA ASP A 133 16.41 -13.73 -13.08
C ASP A 133 16.29 -12.72 -11.92
N SER A 134 16.35 -11.41 -12.18
CA SER A 134 16.22 -10.36 -11.16
C SER A 134 14.97 -10.55 -10.29
N GLY A 135 15.14 -10.46 -8.97
CA GLY A 135 14.10 -10.79 -7.99
C GLY A 135 13.99 -12.28 -7.65
N GLY A 136 14.71 -13.15 -8.36
CA GLY A 136 14.79 -14.59 -8.12
C GLY A 136 15.56 -14.94 -6.84
N PRO A 137 15.38 -16.17 -6.33
CA PRO A 137 15.93 -16.56 -5.03
C PRO A 137 17.39 -17.00 -5.11
N LEU A 138 18.19 -16.57 -4.13
CA LEU A 138 19.46 -17.21 -3.75
C LEU A 138 19.24 -18.00 -2.46
N VAL A 139 19.44 -19.32 -2.52
CA VAL A 139 19.05 -20.24 -1.45
C VAL A 139 20.26 -20.97 -0.86
N ALA A 140 20.34 -20.98 0.47
CA ALA A 140 21.30 -21.78 1.23
C ALA A 140 20.57 -22.48 2.39
N SER A 141 20.85 -23.76 2.63
CA SER A 141 20.35 -24.49 3.81
C SER A 141 18.82 -24.36 4.04
N GLY A 142 18.04 -24.34 2.95
CA GLY A 142 16.57 -24.19 3.00
C GLY A 142 16.06 -22.78 3.31
N LYS A 143 16.94 -21.77 3.31
CA LYS A 143 16.63 -20.37 3.58
C LYS A 143 16.89 -19.49 2.36
N LEU A 144 16.07 -18.46 2.19
CA LEU A 144 16.26 -17.40 1.20
C LEU A 144 17.31 -16.41 1.73
N VAL A 145 18.58 -16.62 1.38
CA VAL A 145 19.70 -15.82 1.88
C VAL A 145 19.95 -14.57 1.03
N GLY A 146 19.53 -14.59 -0.22
CA GLY A 146 19.66 -13.42 -1.10
C GLY A 146 18.58 -13.33 -2.17
N ILE A 147 18.51 -12.17 -2.81
CA ILE A 147 17.64 -11.89 -3.96
C ILE A 147 18.51 -11.39 -5.11
N VAL A 148 18.38 -11.98 -6.30
CA VAL A 148 19.13 -11.58 -7.50
C VAL A 148 18.91 -10.10 -7.78
N SER A 149 19.98 -9.30 -7.81
CA SER A 149 19.91 -7.83 -7.90
C SER A 149 20.71 -7.29 -9.09
N TRP A 150 22.05 -7.32 -9.04
CA TRP A 150 22.90 -6.71 -10.07
C TRP A 150 24.26 -7.39 -10.20
N GLY A 151 25.05 -6.99 -11.20
CA GLY A 151 26.39 -7.52 -11.47
C GLY A 151 27.01 -6.86 -12.70
N ASN A 152 28.27 -7.20 -13.01
CA ASN A 152 28.94 -6.73 -14.23
C ASN A 152 28.96 -7.85 -15.27
N GLY A 153 27.96 -7.82 -16.16
CA GLY A 153 27.66 -8.94 -17.04
C GLY A 153 27.07 -10.13 -16.28
N CYS A 154 27.03 -11.29 -16.93
CA CYS A 154 26.60 -12.54 -16.29
C CYS A 154 27.76 -13.53 -16.32
N ALA A 155 28.08 -14.12 -15.16
CA ALA A 155 29.05 -15.20 -15.07
C ALA A 155 30.44 -14.86 -15.66
N ARG A 156 30.83 -13.57 -15.65
CA ARG A 156 32.16 -13.15 -16.09
C ARG A 156 33.19 -13.56 -15.04
N SER A 157 34.33 -14.07 -15.48
CA SER A 157 35.42 -14.42 -14.55
C SER A 157 35.83 -13.20 -13.72
N GLY A 158 35.99 -13.40 -12.42
CA GLY A 158 36.34 -12.35 -11.47
C GLY A 158 35.21 -11.40 -11.06
N TYR A 159 34.01 -11.47 -11.67
CA TYR A 159 32.86 -10.63 -11.32
C TYR A 159 31.71 -11.48 -10.77
N PRO A 160 31.63 -11.70 -9.45
CA PRO A 160 30.53 -12.43 -8.84
C PRO A 160 29.22 -11.64 -8.92
N GLY A 161 28.08 -12.34 -9.01
CA GLY A 161 26.78 -11.71 -8.92
C GLY A 161 26.56 -11.07 -7.54
N VAL A 162 25.84 -9.95 -7.52
CA VAL A 162 25.48 -9.21 -6.31
C VAL A 162 23.99 -9.38 -6.03
N TYR A 163 23.70 -9.73 -4.79
CA TYR A 163 22.37 -10.07 -4.30
C TYR A 163 22.04 -9.15 -3.13
N THR A 164 20.75 -8.84 -2.95
CA THR A 164 20.30 -8.21 -1.70
C THR A 164 20.41 -9.21 -0.57
N ASP A 165 21.13 -8.86 0.50
CA ASP A 165 21.27 -9.70 1.69
C ASP A 165 19.98 -9.69 2.52
N VAL A 166 19.26 -10.81 2.51
CA VAL A 166 17.99 -10.93 3.21
C VAL A 166 18.17 -10.96 4.73
N ALA A 167 19.34 -11.31 5.25
CA ALA A 167 19.62 -11.30 6.68
C ALA A 167 19.97 -9.89 7.21
N ALA A 168 20.33 -8.95 6.33
CA ALA A 168 20.76 -7.61 6.73
C ALA A 168 19.66 -6.86 7.52
N PRO A 169 19.97 -6.26 8.69
CA PRO A 169 18.99 -5.55 9.50
C PRO A 169 18.26 -4.46 8.74
N ALA A 170 18.96 -3.69 7.89
CA ALA A 170 18.34 -2.64 7.09
C ALA A 170 17.31 -3.17 6.10
N ILE A 171 17.55 -4.35 5.51
CA ILE A 171 16.60 -5.03 4.61
C ILE A 171 15.39 -5.56 5.38
N ARG A 172 15.63 -6.02 6.61
CA ARG A 172 14.61 -6.58 7.52
C ARG A 172 13.86 -5.54 8.34
N LEU A 173 14.39 -4.32 8.41
CA LEU A 173 13.78 -3.21 9.08
C LEU A 173 12.54 -2.88 8.26
N HIS A 174 11.40 -3.39 8.73
CA HIS A 174 10.10 -2.88 8.35
C HIS A 174 10.20 -1.37 8.38
N SER A 175 10.22 -0.79 7.19
CA SER A 175 9.96 0.61 7.03
C SER A 175 8.75 0.96 7.86
N GLU A 176 8.86 2.08 8.54
CA GLU A 176 7.77 2.84 9.11
C GLU A 176 6.82 3.35 8.00
N VAL A 177 6.55 2.56 6.95
CA VAL A 177 5.33 2.68 6.17
C VAL A 177 4.20 2.34 7.15
N PRO A 178 3.27 3.28 7.41
CA PRO A 178 2.13 2.99 8.26
C PRO A 178 1.47 1.70 7.76
N GLN A 179 1.33 0.69 8.62
CA GLN A 179 0.48 -0.44 8.28
C GLN A 179 -0.95 0.10 8.16
N LEU A 180 -1.46 0.18 6.93
CA LEU A 180 -2.81 0.65 6.61
C LEU A 180 -3.85 -0.45 6.89
N ASP A 181 -3.66 -1.20 7.98
CA ASP A 181 -4.55 -2.27 8.39
C ASP A 181 -5.76 -1.67 9.12
N GLY A 182 -6.71 -1.09 8.39
CA GLY A 182 -7.84 -0.32 8.94
C GLY A 182 -8.25 -0.71 10.37
N ARG A 183 -8.18 0.23 11.31
CA ARG A 183 -8.47 0.03 12.75
C ARG A 183 -9.55 0.98 13.23
N ILE A 184 -10.24 0.58 14.29
CA ILE A 184 -11.11 1.44 15.10
C ILE A 184 -10.85 1.06 16.57
N VAL A 185 -9.65 1.39 17.07
CA VAL A 185 -9.24 1.07 18.44
C VAL A 185 -10.07 1.89 19.41
N GLY A 186 -10.64 1.23 20.43
CA GLY A 186 -11.49 1.89 21.44
C GLY A 186 -12.82 2.42 20.91
N GLY A 187 -13.24 1.97 19.73
CA GLY A 187 -14.56 2.27 19.21
C GLY A 187 -15.67 1.43 19.84
N GLU A 188 -16.88 1.87 19.58
CA GLU A 188 -18.12 1.19 19.97
C GLU A 188 -18.95 0.86 18.73
N ALA A 189 -19.84 -0.13 18.87
CA ALA A 189 -20.76 -0.49 17.81
C ALA A 189 -21.69 0.68 17.48
N ILE A 190 -21.88 0.92 16.19
CA ILE A 190 -22.78 1.96 15.69
C ILE A 190 -23.62 1.39 14.56
N ASP A 191 -24.83 1.91 14.42
CA ASP A 191 -25.73 1.57 13.33
C ASP A 191 -25.48 2.43 12.09
N ILE A 192 -25.62 1.84 10.90
CA ILE A 192 -25.35 2.53 9.63
C ILE A 192 -26.26 3.74 9.43
N GLU A 193 -27.45 3.72 10.02
CA GLU A 193 -28.42 4.81 10.04
C GLU A 193 -27.85 6.08 10.71
N GLU A 194 -26.89 5.95 11.63
CA GLU A 194 -26.22 7.09 12.29
C GLU A 194 -25.05 7.67 11.49
N ILE A 195 -24.53 6.90 10.52
CA ILE A 195 -23.42 7.26 9.62
C ILE A 195 -23.70 6.80 8.19
N PRO A 196 -24.79 7.26 7.54
CA PRO A 196 -25.28 6.70 6.28
C PRO A 196 -24.32 6.91 5.10
N TYR A 197 -23.32 7.78 5.26
CA TYR A 197 -22.27 8.02 4.29
C TYR A 197 -21.15 6.95 4.30
N GLN A 198 -21.05 6.12 5.34
CA GLN A 198 -20.04 5.09 5.45
C GLN A 198 -20.28 3.97 4.43
N VAL A 199 -19.22 3.57 3.72
CA VAL A 199 -19.28 2.42 2.82
C VAL A 199 -18.13 1.46 3.01
N SER A 200 -18.33 0.22 2.57
CA SER A 200 -17.31 -0.79 2.41
C SER A 200 -16.90 -0.87 0.94
N VAL A 201 -15.65 -0.52 0.64
CA VAL A 201 -15.04 -0.73 -0.69
C VAL A 201 -14.62 -2.18 -0.80
N LEU A 202 -15.06 -2.84 -1.86
CA LEU A 202 -14.87 -4.26 -2.12
C LEU A 202 -13.95 -4.47 -3.31
N HIS A 203 -13.09 -5.47 -3.24
CA HIS A 203 -12.37 -6.05 -4.38
C HIS A 203 -12.74 -7.53 -4.49
N LEU A 204 -13.21 -7.96 -5.67
CA LEU A 204 -13.72 -9.31 -5.91
C LEU A 204 -14.75 -9.79 -4.86
N GLY A 205 -15.55 -8.84 -4.33
CA GLY A 205 -16.58 -9.12 -3.32
C GLY A 205 -16.09 -9.08 -1.87
N SER A 206 -14.78 -9.01 -1.63
CA SER A 206 -14.19 -8.94 -0.29
C SER A 206 -13.92 -7.50 0.13
N HIS A 207 -14.19 -7.18 1.40
CA HIS A 207 -13.88 -5.88 1.99
C HIS A 207 -12.38 -5.61 1.97
N ILE A 208 -11.99 -4.48 1.40
CA ILE A 208 -10.58 -4.02 1.38
C ILE A 208 -10.39 -2.68 2.09
N CYS A 209 -11.37 -1.79 2.04
CA CYS A 209 -11.25 -0.43 2.59
C CYS A 209 -12.60 0.17 2.99
N GLY A 210 -12.55 1.27 3.72
CA GLY A 210 -13.68 2.18 3.89
C GLY A 210 -13.80 3.19 2.74
N GLY A 211 -14.89 3.94 2.74
CA GLY A 211 -15.09 5.11 1.89
C GLY A 211 -16.25 5.96 2.39
N SER A 212 -16.46 7.10 1.74
CA SER A 212 -17.51 8.06 2.08
C SER A 212 -18.32 8.47 0.85
N ILE A 213 -19.65 8.42 0.98
CA ILE A 213 -20.58 8.85 -0.07
C ILE A 213 -20.65 10.37 -0.09
N ILE A 214 -20.17 10.98 -1.18
CA ILE A 214 -20.21 12.43 -1.40
C ILE A 214 -21.31 12.83 -2.39
N SER A 215 -21.85 11.88 -3.14
CA SER A 215 -23.11 11.99 -3.89
C SER A 215 -23.66 10.58 -4.20
N PRO A 216 -24.90 10.44 -4.69
CA PRO A 216 -25.43 9.14 -5.11
C PRO A 216 -24.54 8.38 -6.11
N LYS A 217 -23.71 9.10 -6.89
CA LYS A 217 -22.81 8.54 -7.91
C LYS A 217 -21.36 8.37 -7.45
N TYR A 218 -20.93 9.15 -6.47
CA TYR A 218 -19.50 9.36 -6.18
C TYR A 218 -19.18 8.96 -4.74
N VAL A 219 -18.16 8.11 -4.60
CA VAL A 219 -17.59 7.71 -3.32
C VAL A 219 -16.13 8.14 -3.28
N VAL A 220 -15.73 8.80 -2.19
CA VAL A 220 -14.32 9.12 -1.90
C VAL A 220 -13.73 8.00 -1.06
N THR A 221 -12.50 7.60 -1.38
CA THR A 221 -11.68 6.66 -0.61
C THR A 221 -10.21 7.06 -0.72
N ALA A 222 -9.32 6.30 -0.10
CA ALA A 222 -7.89 6.55 -0.18
C ALA A 222 -7.30 6.12 -1.53
N GLY A 223 -6.23 6.79 -1.97
CA GLY A 223 -5.49 6.44 -3.18
C GLY A 223 -4.87 5.05 -3.11
N HIS A 224 -4.31 4.68 -1.96
CA HIS A 224 -3.71 3.36 -1.72
C HIS A 224 -4.75 2.23 -1.83
N CYS A 225 -6.00 2.45 -1.40
CA CYS A 225 -7.11 1.50 -1.54
C CYS A 225 -7.47 1.15 -2.99
N THR A 226 -6.91 1.91 -3.94
CA THR A 226 -7.17 1.79 -5.37
C THR A 226 -5.90 1.49 -6.16
N PHE A 227 -4.75 1.44 -5.49
CA PHE A 227 -3.48 1.16 -6.13
C PHE A 227 -3.40 -0.30 -6.56
N GLY A 228 -2.97 -0.56 -7.80
CA GLY A 228 -2.96 -1.91 -8.38
C GLY A 228 -4.31 -2.46 -8.82
N PHE A 229 -5.45 -1.87 -8.44
CA PHE A 229 -6.77 -2.40 -8.74
C PHE A 229 -7.41 -1.79 -10.00
N LEU A 230 -8.16 -2.63 -10.73
CA LEU A 230 -9.01 -2.21 -11.84
C LEU A 230 -10.45 -2.00 -11.35
N ALA A 231 -11.10 -0.93 -11.81
CA ALA A 231 -12.50 -0.62 -11.49
C ALA A 231 -13.45 -1.81 -11.74
N LEU A 232 -13.18 -2.61 -12.78
CA LEU A 232 -13.97 -3.79 -13.14
C LEU A 232 -14.13 -4.80 -11.99
N PHE A 233 -13.12 -4.94 -11.14
CA PHE A 233 -13.11 -5.87 -10.01
C PHE A 233 -13.52 -5.21 -8.69
N MET A 234 -13.94 -3.95 -8.73
CA MET A 234 -14.31 -3.19 -7.55
C MET A 234 -15.81 -2.95 -7.46
N SER A 235 -16.32 -2.98 -6.24
CA SER A 235 -17.69 -2.58 -5.91
C SER A 235 -17.72 -1.84 -4.57
N VAL A 236 -18.84 -1.20 -4.29
CA VAL A 236 -19.09 -0.52 -3.02
C VAL A 236 -20.34 -1.13 -2.40
N ARG A 237 -20.27 -1.50 -1.12
CA ARG A 237 -21.43 -1.84 -0.30
C ARG A 237 -21.79 -0.64 0.58
N ALA A 238 -23.05 -0.21 0.51
CA ALA A 238 -23.58 0.90 1.30
C ALA A 238 -24.87 0.51 2.03
N GLY A 239 -25.18 1.18 3.13
CA GLY A 239 -26.42 0.92 3.89
C GLY A 239 -26.41 -0.41 4.66
N SER A 240 -25.28 -0.81 5.24
CA SER A 240 -25.21 -1.98 6.14
C SER A 240 -24.29 -1.71 7.31
N SER A 241 -24.70 -2.11 8.52
CA SER A 241 -23.84 -2.16 9.72
C SER A 241 -22.92 -3.41 9.71
N ILE A 242 -23.19 -4.40 8.86
CA ILE A 242 -22.49 -5.70 8.88
C ILE A 242 -21.52 -5.83 7.70
N LYS A 243 -20.23 -6.04 8.00
CA LYS A 243 -19.21 -6.32 6.99
C LYS A 243 -19.54 -7.62 6.25
N GLY A 244 -19.73 -7.49 4.94
CA GLY A 244 -19.93 -8.62 4.03
C GLY A 244 -21.39 -9.02 3.78
N SER A 245 -22.37 -8.43 4.46
CA SER A 245 -23.80 -8.69 4.24
C SER A 245 -24.65 -7.42 4.30
N GLY A 246 -25.91 -7.48 3.89
CA GLY A 246 -26.86 -6.36 3.95
C GLY A 246 -26.56 -5.21 2.97
N GLY A 247 -27.46 -4.22 2.93
CA GLY A 247 -27.30 -3.03 2.10
C GLY A 247 -27.29 -3.28 0.59
N GLU A 248 -26.97 -2.24 -0.17
CA GLU A 248 -26.85 -2.26 -1.62
C GLU A 248 -25.38 -2.47 -2.03
N VAL A 249 -25.13 -3.28 -3.07
CA VAL A 249 -23.80 -3.44 -3.66
C VAL A 249 -23.79 -2.93 -5.10
N VAL A 250 -23.01 -1.88 -5.36
CA VAL A 250 -22.91 -1.26 -6.68
C VAL A 250 -21.49 -1.39 -7.23
N ARG A 251 -21.36 -1.83 -8.48
CA ARG A 251 -20.05 -1.92 -9.16
C ARG A 251 -19.45 -0.53 -9.41
N VAL A 252 -18.13 -0.45 -9.36
CA VAL A 252 -17.39 0.75 -9.77
C VAL A 252 -17.28 0.75 -11.30
N GLN A 253 -17.85 1.77 -11.95
CA GLN A 253 -17.72 1.96 -13.40
C GLN A 253 -16.36 2.54 -13.77
N ARG A 254 -15.91 3.53 -13.00
CA ARG A 254 -14.63 4.20 -13.25
C ARG A 254 -13.98 4.60 -11.93
N LEU A 255 -12.66 4.53 -11.91
CA LEU A 255 -11.86 4.90 -10.77
C LEU A 255 -10.94 6.06 -11.17
N LYS A 256 -10.85 7.08 -10.33
CA LYS A 256 -9.91 8.18 -10.50
C LYS A 256 -9.12 8.36 -9.23
N ARG A 257 -7.87 7.89 -9.25
CA ARG A 257 -6.88 8.20 -8.21
C ARG A 257 -6.22 9.53 -8.49
N HIS A 258 -5.86 10.27 -7.45
CA HIS A 258 -5.18 11.55 -7.62
C HIS A 258 -3.88 11.37 -8.42
N ARG A 259 -3.65 12.23 -9.42
CA ARG A 259 -2.51 12.11 -10.35
C ARG A 259 -1.14 12.25 -9.66
N ARG A 260 -1.12 12.92 -8.51
CA ARG A 260 0.08 13.14 -7.68
C ARG A 260 0.17 12.17 -6.50
N PHE A 261 -0.70 11.16 -6.42
CA PHE A 261 -0.60 10.13 -5.39
C PHE A 261 0.81 9.55 -5.39
N ASN A 262 1.48 9.64 -4.25
CA ASN A 262 2.82 9.11 -4.05
C ASN A 262 2.74 7.99 -3.00
N PHE A 263 3.01 6.76 -3.43
CA PHE A 263 2.89 5.58 -2.57
C PHE A 263 4.03 5.50 -1.53
N LEU A 264 5.17 6.16 -1.76
CA LEU A 264 6.33 6.12 -0.85
C LEU A 264 6.08 6.92 0.42
N ASN A 265 5.43 8.08 0.30
CA ASN A 265 5.16 8.97 1.43
C ASN A 265 3.67 9.16 1.72
N ILE A 266 2.79 8.46 1.00
CA ILE A 266 1.33 8.53 1.13
C ILE A 266 0.78 9.97 0.93
N ASP A 267 1.54 10.84 0.26
CA ASP A 267 1.03 12.17 -0.10
C ASP A 267 0.02 12.05 -1.24
N TYR A 268 -0.98 12.94 -1.23
CA TYR A 268 -2.11 12.89 -2.17
C TYR A 268 -2.90 11.57 -2.15
N ASP A 269 -3.03 10.93 -0.98
CA ASP A 269 -3.75 9.67 -0.78
C ASP A 269 -5.28 9.81 -0.87
N ILE A 270 -5.78 10.05 -2.09
CA ILE A 270 -7.20 10.16 -2.37
C ILE A 270 -7.55 9.57 -3.75
N ALA A 271 -8.71 8.92 -3.80
CA ALA A 271 -9.36 8.45 -5.02
C ALA A 271 -10.86 8.67 -4.97
N ILE A 272 -11.45 8.80 -6.16
CA ILE A 272 -12.90 8.87 -6.38
C ILE A 272 -13.33 7.62 -7.16
N LEU A 273 -14.27 6.88 -6.59
CA LEU A 273 -14.97 5.78 -7.24
C LEU A 273 -16.27 6.31 -7.84
N ILE A 274 -16.49 6.02 -9.12
CA ILE A 274 -17.66 6.43 -9.89
C ILE A 274 -18.51 5.18 -10.10
N LEU A 275 -19.70 5.18 -9.51
CA LEU A 275 -20.55 4.00 -9.44
C LEU A 275 -21.33 3.78 -10.75
N LYS A 276 -21.57 2.51 -11.10
CA LYS A 276 -22.29 2.15 -12.32
C LYS A 276 -23.73 2.66 -12.31
N HIS A 277 -24.38 2.58 -11.16
CA HIS A 277 -25.70 3.15 -10.90
C HIS A 277 -25.64 3.99 -9.64
N ASP A 278 -26.68 4.79 -9.43
CA ASP A 278 -26.76 5.72 -8.32
C ASP A 278 -27.23 4.96 -7.09
N LEU A 279 -26.64 5.23 -5.93
CA LEU A 279 -27.03 4.62 -4.67
C LEU A 279 -28.40 5.12 -4.22
N ALA A 280 -29.25 4.20 -3.77
CA ALA A 280 -30.56 4.53 -3.20
C ALA A 280 -30.44 4.88 -1.71
N LEU A 281 -29.86 6.04 -1.39
CA LEU A 281 -29.49 6.41 -0.01
C LEU A 281 -29.95 7.81 0.40
N GLY A 282 -29.84 8.09 1.70
CA GLY A 282 -30.06 9.40 2.31
C GLY A 282 -29.02 10.46 1.91
N ALA A 283 -29.06 11.61 2.59
CA ALA A 283 -28.24 12.77 2.24
C ALA A 283 -26.71 12.44 2.24
N PRO A 284 -25.95 12.83 1.20
CA PRO A 284 -24.50 12.67 1.16
C PRO A 284 -23.79 13.45 2.27
N ILE A 285 -22.56 13.05 2.63
CA ILE A 285 -21.74 13.85 3.56
C ILE A 285 -21.31 15.15 2.88
N PRO A 286 -21.48 16.33 3.52
CA PRO A 286 -20.99 17.58 2.97
C PRO A 286 -19.46 17.57 2.90
N LEU A 287 -18.94 18.18 1.84
CA LEU A 287 -17.52 18.47 1.73
C LEU A 287 -17.21 19.80 2.43
N PRO A 288 -16.04 19.92 3.08
CA PRO A 288 -15.60 21.20 3.61
C PRO A 288 -15.31 22.19 2.49
N THR A 289 -15.34 23.47 2.85
CA THR A 289 -15.01 24.56 1.93
C THR A 289 -13.51 24.61 1.62
N ASP A 290 -13.16 25.28 0.52
CA ASP A 290 -11.76 25.44 0.13
C ASP A 290 -10.96 26.14 1.24
N ASN A 291 -9.83 25.52 1.60
CA ASN A 291 -8.94 25.97 2.67
C ASN A 291 -9.57 26.08 4.06
N GLN A 292 -10.70 25.40 4.30
CA GLN A 292 -11.28 25.31 5.63
C GLN A 292 -10.26 24.73 6.61
N VAL A 293 -9.92 25.51 7.64
CA VAL A 293 -9.07 25.08 8.73
C VAL A 293 -9.97 24.51 9.82
N ILE A 294 -9.72 23.27 10.21
CA ILE A 294 -10.38 22.66 11.36
C ILE A 294 -9.51 22.93 12.59
N PRO A 295 -10.02 23.63 13.62
CA PRO A 295 -9.24 23.95 14.81
C PRO A 295 -8.73 22.68 15.53
N PRO A 296 -7.55 22.73 16.16
CA PRO A 296 -7.14 21.70 17.11
C PRO A 296 -8.20 21.48 18.19
N ASP A 297 -8.24 20.27 18.74
CA ASP A 297 -9.18 19.81 19.75
C ASP A 297 -10.65 19.71 19.30
N THR A 298 -10.94 20.01 18.03
CA THR A 298 -12.26 19.75 17.43
C THR A 298 -12.55 18.23 17.46
N PRO A 299 -13.66 17.79 18.05
CA PRO A 299 -14.06 16.38 17.99
C PRO A 299 -14.38 15.95 16.56
N ALA A 300 -13.84 14.81 16.16
CA ALA A 300 -14.06 14.17 14.87
C ALA A 300 -14.41 12.70 15.09
N ARG A 301 -15.36 12.19 14.31
CA ARG A 301 -15.79 10.78 14.39
C ARG A 301 -15.16 9.99 13.25
N VAL A 302 -14.53 8.87 13.57
CA VAL A 302 -13.98 7.91 12.60
C VAL A 302 -14.77 6.62 12.70
N SER A 303 -15.14 6.04 11.56
CA SER A 303 -15.95 4.82 11.49
C SER A 303 -15.40 3.80 10.51
N GLY A 304 -15.69 2.52 10.74
CA GLY A 304 -15.29 1.43 9.86
C GLY A 304 -15.38 0.04 10.49
N TRP A 305 -14.93 -0.97 9.75
CA TRP A 305 -14.91 -2.37 10.18
C TRP A 305 -13.50 -2.89 10.51
N GLY A 306 -12.68 -1.95 10.97
CA GLY A 306 -11.29 -2.20 11.30
C GLY A 306 -11.08 -3.10 12.52
N ARG A 307 -9.83 -3.32 12.90
CA ARG A 307 -9.48 -4.01 14.15
C ARG A 307 -9.77 -3.12 15.37
N LEU A 308 -10.35 -3.70 16.42
CA LEU A 308 -10.65 -2.99 17.68
C LEU A 308 -9.44 -2.83 18.61
N LYS A 309 -8.36 -3.58 18.35
CA LYS A 309 -7.12 -3.54 19.11
C LYS A 309 -5.95 -4.01 18.25
N GLU A 310 -4.75 -3.71 18.71
CA GLU A 310 -3.52 -4.15 18.06
C GLU A 310 -3.47 -5.68 17.92
N GLY A 311 -3.13 -6.16 16.72
CA GLY A 311 -3.04 -7.59 16.42
C GLY A 311 -4.38 -8.35 16.51
N GLY A 312 -5.49 -7.64 16.77
CA GLY A 312 -6.82 -8.24 16.84
C GLY A 312 -7.39 -8.56 15.45
N SER A 313 -8.46 -9.34 15.43
CA SER A 313 -9.21 -9.59 14.20
C SER A 313 -10.06 -8.37 13.82
N SER A 314 -10.28 -8.19 12.53
CA SER A 314 -11.25 -7.21 12.04
C SER A 314 -12.67 -7.62 12.46
N VAL A 315 -13.52 -6.67 12.81
CA VAL A 315 -14.88 -6.96 13.28
C VAL A 315 -15.90 -6.99 12.16
N LYS A 316 -17.03 -7.67 12.40
CA LYS A 316 -18.18 -7.69 11.47
C LYS A 316 -19.11 -6.51 11.69
N GLN A 317 -19.34 -6.11 12.93
CA GLN A 317 -20.18 -4.96 13.27
C GLN A 317 -19.42 -3.66 12.97
N LEU A 318 -20.10 -2.67 12.37
CA LEU A 318 -19.57 -1.34 12.15
C LEU A 318 -19.25 -0.67 13.49
N GLN A 319 -18.10 -0.02 13.56
CA GLN A 319 -17.64 0.66 14.76
C GLN A 319 -17.44 2.14 14.47
N ALA A 320 -17.58 2.97 15.50
CA ALA A 320 -17.17 4.36 15.48
C ALA A 320 -16.37 4.73 16.73
N VAL A 321 -15.50 5.71 16.58
CA VAL A 321 -14.72 6.30 17.67
C VAL A 321 -14.64 7.81 17.48
N THR A 322 -14.75 8.55 18.58
CA THR A 322 -14.49 10.00 18.60
C THR A 322 -13.05 10.26 19.00
N VAL A 323 -12.36 11.06 18.18
CA VAL A 323 -10.98 11.52 18.37
C VAL A 323 -10.93 13.03 18.17
N ASN A 324 -9.89 13.71 18.63
CA ASN A 324 -9.77 15.15 18.51
C ASN A 324 -8.74 15.52 17.44
N ILE A 325 -9.00 16.57 16.67
CA ILE A 325 -8.01 17.10 15.72
C ILE A 325 -6.75 17.55 16.48
N VAL A 326 -5.59 17.08 16.03
CA VAL A 326 -4.30 17.41 16.64
C VAL A 326 -3.69 18.60 15.90
N ASN A 327 -3.08 19.51 16.66
CA ASN A 327 -2.34 20.63 16.09
C ASN A 327 -1.24 20.13 15.12
N GLN A 328 -1.16 20.78 13.95
CA GLN A 328 -0.29 20.33 12.85
C GLN A 328 1.19 20.28 13.23
N ASP A 329 1.69 21.27 13.97
CA ASP A 329 3.11 21.32 14.34
C ASP A 329 3.43 20.26 15.39
N LYS A 330 2.54 20.07 16.37
CA LYS A 330 2.64 18.93 17.30
C LYS A 330 2.65 17.60 16.56
N CYS A 331 1.82 17.45 15.53
CA CYS A 331 1.82 16.22 14.75
C CYS A 331 3.13 16.03 13.96
N ARG A 332 3.61 17.06 13.27
CA ARG A 332 4.91 17.01 12.56
C ARG A 332 6.06 16.69 13.50
N ASP A 333 6.06 17.23 14.72
CA ASP A 333 7.10 16.95 15.69
C ASP A 333 7.04 15.51 16.20
N ALA A 334 5.84 14.93 16.35
CA ALA A 334 5.66 13.53 16.74
C ALA A 334 6.22 12.54 15.70
N TYR A 335 6.06 12.83 14.40
CA TYR A 335 6.50 11.96 13.30
C TYR A 335 7.84 12.35 12.65
N GLY A 336 8.38 13.52 13.02
CA GLY A 336 9.50 14.14 12.32
C GLY A 336 9.04 15.08 11.19
N LYS A 337 9.66 16.27 11.13
CA LYS A 337 9.24 17.42 10.31
C LYS A 337 9.07 17.17 8.80
N ARG A 338 9.59 16.06 8.25
CA ARG A 338 9.50 15.72 6.83
C ARG A 338 8.46 14.64 6.47
N LYS A 339 7.83 14.00 7.46
CA LYS A 339 6.88 12.89 7.20
C LYS A 339 5.42 13.35 7.01
N ILE A 340 5.02 14.44 7.66
CA ILE A 340 3.64 14.95 7.61
C ILE A 340 3.58 16.20 6.72
N THR A 341 2.95 16.09 5.55
CA THR A 341 2.79 17.23 4.63
C THR A 341 1.62 18.13 5.07
N ASP A 342 1.51 19.36 4.58
CA ASP A 342 0.32 20.21 4.84
C ASP A 342 -0.96 19.66 4.20
N ARG A 343 -0.87 18.60 3.39
CA ARG A 343 -2.02 17.88 2.85
C ARG A 343 -2.46 16.75 3.76
N MET A 344 -1.82 16.61 4.92
CA MET A 344 -2.14 15.64 5.96
C MET A 344 -2.57 16.41 7.22
N LEU A 345 -3.48 15.85 8.02
CA LEU A 345 -3.89 16.34 9.33
C LEU A 345 -3.91 15.17 10.30
N CYS A 346 -3.79 15.46 11.59
CA CYS A 346 -3.76 14.42 12.60
C CYS A 346 -4.97 14.50 13.50
N ALA A 347 -5.37 13.35 14.02
CA ALA A 347 -6.45 13.22 14.98
C ALA A 347 -6.11 12.11 15.98
N GLY A 348 -6.54 12.23 17.22
CA GLY A 348 -6.27 11.24 18.26
C GLY A 348 -6.72 11.72 19.63
N VAL A 349 -6.44 10.93 20.65
CA VAL A 349 -6.61 11.32 22.06
C VAL A 349 -5.24 11.36 22.75
N PRO A 350 -4.96 12.37 23.60
CA PRO A 350 -3.65 12.51 24.26
C PRO A 350 -3.21 11.28 25.08
N GLU A 351 -4.16 10.59 25.69
CA GLU A 351 -3.92 9.45 26.57
C GLU A 351 -3.67 8.13 25.80
N GLY A 352 -3.94 8.11 24.49
CA GLY A 352 -4.01 6.91 23.65
C GLY A 352 -5.29 6.09 23.87
N GLY A 353 -5.37 4.92 23.23
CA GLY A 353 -6.48 3.96 23.43
C GLY A 353 -7.73 4.20 22.57
N LYS A 354 -7.82 5.33 21.85
CA LYS A 354 -8.81 5.59 20.80
C LYS A 354 -8.12 6.01 19.51
N ASP A 355 -8.29 5.25 18.42
CA ASP A 355 -7.50 5.47 17.20
C ASP A 355 -8.07 4.79 15.95
N ALA A 356 -7.66 5.25 14.77
CA ALA A 356 -7.95 4.62 13.48
C ALA A 356 -6.73 3.95 12.81
N CYS A 357 -5.51 4.06 13.36
CA CYS A 357 -4.31 3.36 12.85
C CYS A 357 -3.24 3.03 13.94
N GLN A 358 -2.14 2.35 13.55
CA GLN A 358 -1.23 1.57 14.40
C GLN A 358 0.11 2.25 14.75
N TYR A 359 0.56 1.98 15.99
CA TYR A 359 1.90 2.21 16.54
C TYR A 359 2.95 1.22 16.02
N ALA A 360 4.14 1.71 15.67
CA ALA A 360 5.31 0.89 15.38
C ALA A 360 5.84 0.21 16.67
N LYS A 361 5.95 -1.12 16.66
CA LYS A 361 6.64 -1.87 17.73
C LYS A 361 8.12 -1.47 17.76
N ASN A 362 8.49 -0.51 18.64
CA ASN A 362 9.74 -0.42 19.41
C ASN A 362 10.07 1.03 19.87
N ILE A 363 9.26 1.62 20.76
CA ILE A 363 9.64 2.87 21.43
C ILE A 363 9.53 2.71 22.94
N SER A 364 10.43 1.94 23.54
CA SER A 364 10.58 1.84 25.00
C SER A 364 11.33 3.03 25.63
N LYS A 365 11.66 4.09 24.87
CA LYS A 365 12.51 5.20 25.37
C LYS A 365 12.19 6.61 24.80
N ARG A 366 10.94 7.07 24.76
CA ARG A 366 10.62 8.50 24.50
C ARG A 366 9.53 9.07 25.41
N PRO A 367 9.50 10.41 25.65
CA PRO A 367 8.74 11.04 26.73
C PRO A 367 7.22 10.85 26.58
N LYS A 368 6.49 11.07 27.69
CA LYS A 368 5.04 10.89 27.90
C LYS A 368 4.08 11.47 26.85
N TYR A 369 4.56 12.19 25.84
CA TYR A 369 3.78 12.76 24.73
C TYR A 369 3.87 11.99 23.40
N ALA A 370 4.63 10.89 23.33
CA ALA A 370 4.68 10.01 22.15
C ALA A 370 3.40 9.17 21.92
N LYS A 371 2.36 9.36 22.73
CA LYS A 371 1.05 8.68 22.62
C LYS A 371 0.04 9.41 21.72
N LEU A 372 0.42 10.55 21.13
CA LEU A 372 -0.54 11.59 20.74
C LEU A 372 -0.87 11.68 19.25
N ALA A 373 -0.28 10.88 18.36
CA ALA A 373 -0.45 11.12 16.94
C ALA A 373 -0.35 9.83 16.14
N SER A 374 -1.47 9.39 15.59
CA SER A 374 -1.58 8.17 14.78
C SER A 374 -2.46 8.32 13.53
N ASN A 375 -2.89 9.53 13.16
CA ASN A 375 -3.75 9.70 11.98
C ASN A 375 -3.17 10.71 10.99
N ILE A 376 -3.26 10.38 9.72
CA ILE A 376 -3.10 11.29 8.59
C ILE A 376 -4.47 11.30 7.89
N MET A 377 -5.28 12.36 8.06
CA MET A 377 -6.38 12.62 7.14
C MET A 377 -5.97 13.66 6.12
N LEU A 378 -6.46 13.55 4.88
CA LEU A 378 -6.05 14.47 3.84
C LEU A 378 -6.70 15.85 4.05
N LYS A 379 -5.94 16.96 3.98
CA LYS A 379 -6.52 18.30 3.87
C LYS A 379 -7.24 18.43 2.53
N CYS A 380 -8.43 19.01 2.57
CA CYS A 380 -9.40 18.99 1.47
C CYS A 380 -9.05 19.83 0.24
N HIS A 381 -7.95 20.60 0.25
CA HIS A 381 -7.56 21.41 -0.91
C HIS A 381 -7.34 20.56 -2.18
N THR A 382 -6.93 19.30 -2.01
CA THR A 382 -6.71 18.33 -3.10
C THR A 382 -8.01 17.71 -3.62
N ALA A 383 -8.92 17.36 -2.73
CA ALA A 383 -10.22 16.78 -3.07
C ALA A 383 -11.06 17.77 -3.88
N ALA A 384 -11.14 19.02 -3.43
CA ALA A 384 -11.87 20.08 -4.10
C ALA A 384 -11.34 20.34 -5.51
N ARG A 385 -10.01 20.42 -5.72
CA ARG A 385 -9.41 20.57 -7.07
C ARG A 385 -9.68 19.40 -8.00
N MET A 386 -9.68 18.18 -7.46
CA MET A 386 -10.03 16.98 -8.21
C MET A 386 -11.51 17.00 -8.60
N LEU A 387 -12.40 17.39 -7.69
CA LEU A 387 -13.84 17.57 -7.92
C LEU A 387 -14.17 18.72 -8.89
N THR A 388 -13.50 19.87 -8.82
CA THR A 388 -13.67 20.97 -9.78
C THR A 388 -13.23 20.59 -11.20
N SER A 389 -12.28 19.65 -11.34
CA SER A 389 -11.92 19.09 -12.66
C SER A 389 -12.88 18.00 -13.17
N LEU A 390 -13.79 17.53 -12.32
CA LEU A 390 -14.73 16.44 -12.60
C LEU A 390 -16.19 16.89 -12.74
N LEU A 391 -16.52 18.05 -12.19
CA LEU A 391 -17.82 18.69 -12.28
C LEU A 391 -17.73 19.83 -13.30
N PRO A 392 -17.91 19.60 -14.61
CA PRO A 392 -18.23 20.72 -15.50
C PRO A 392 -19.60 21.26 -15.06
N ALA A 393 -19.62 22.45 -14.47
CA ALA A 393 -20.74 23.40 -14.47
C ALA A 393 -22.17 22.84 -14.29
N ILE A 394 -22.44 21.99 -13.28
CA ILE A 394 -23.83 21.61 -12.93
C ILE A 394 -24.35 22.38 -11.69
N ALA A 395 -23.49 23.01 -10.91
CA ALA A 395 -23.88 23.64 -9.63
C ALA A 395 -24.30 25.12 -9.70
N CYS A 396 -24.30 25.77 -10.88
CA CYS A 396 -24.71 27.19 -10.99
C CYS A 396 -26.07 27.44 -11.68
N THR A 397 -26.65 26.46 -12.39
CA THR A 397 -27.91 26.69 -13.13
C THR A 397 -29.17 26.16 -12.43
N ASP A 398 -29.07 25.08 -11.66
CA ASP A 398 -30.26 24.45 -11.05
C ASP A 398 -30.64 25.02 -9.68
N TYR A 399 -29.68 25.59 -8.92
CA TYR A 399 -29.99 26.28 -7.66
C TYR A 399 -30.54 27.69 -7.91
N LEU A 400 -30.09 28.38 -8.97
CA LEU A 400 -30.61 29.70 -9.36
C LEU A 400 -31.98 29.62 -10.06
N ARG A 401 -32.29 28.53 -10.80
CA ARG A 401 -33.65 28.36 -11.37
C ARG A 401 -34.73 28.13 -10.32
N LYS A 402 -34.42 27.45 -9.21
CA LYS A 402 -35.36 27.25 -8.09
C LYS A 402 -35.52 28.48 -7.19
N LEU A 403 -34.52 29.35 -7.12
CA LEU A 403 -34.63 30.63 -6.40
C LEU A 403 -35.41 31.68 -7.19
N VAL A 404 -35.34 31.67 -8.54
CA VAL A 404 -36.09 32.61 -9.39
C VAL A 404 -37.58 32.21 -9.55
N SER A 405 -37.96 30.95 -9.33
CA SER A 405 -39.36 30.52 -9.43
C SER A 405 -40.16 30.63 -8.12
N VAL A 406 -39.53 30.95 -6.99
CA VAL A 406 -40.21 31.11 -5.68
C VAL A 406 -40.41 32.58 -5.29
N SER A 407 -39.75 33.52 -5.98
CA SER A 407 -39.88 34.96 -5.74
C SER A 407 -40.83 35.69 -6.71
N ALA A 408 -41.46 35.01 -7.67
CA ALA A 408 -42.38 35.61 -8.64
C ALA A 408 -43.88 35.54 -8.25
N SER A 409 -44.22 34.95 -7.10
CA SER A 409 -45.61 34.71 -6.68
C SER A 409 -46.09 35.56 -5.50
N MET A 410 -45.31 36.59 -5.08
CA MET A 410 -45.62 37.39 -3.87
C MET A 410 -45.55 38.92 -4.04
N LEU A 411 -45.61 39.46 -5.27
CA LEU A 411 -45.55 40.92 -5.49
C LEU A 411 -46.62 41.49 -6.45
N VAL A 412 -47.84 40.94 -6.47
CA VAL A 412 -49.01 41.63 -7.03
C VAL A 412 -50.21 41.53 -6.08
N SER A 413 -50.14 42.28 -4.97
CA SER A 413 -51.32 42.84 -4.26
C SER A 413 -50.83 43.81 -3.19
N ALA A 414 -50.52 45.05 -3.58
CA ALA A 414 -50.49 46.26 -2.75
C ALA A 414 -49.85 47.42 -3.53
N ALA A 415 -50.63 48.03 -4.42
CA ALA A 415 -50.59 49.45 -4.84
C ALA A 415 -51.61 49.64 -5.97
#